data_AF-A0A7Y6DXF4-F1
#
_entry.id   AF-A0A7Y6DXF4-F1
#
_cell.length_a   1.000
_cell.length_b   1.000
_cell.length_c   1.000
_cell.angle_alpha   90.00
_cell.angle_beta   90.00
_cell.angle_gamma   90.00
#
_symmetry.space_group_name_H-M   'P 1'
#
loop_
_entity.id
_entity.type
_entity.pdbx_description
1 polymer ?
#
loop_
_entity_poly.entity_id
_entity_poly.type
_entity_poly.pdbx_seq_one_letter_code
_entity_poly.pdbx_strand_id
1 'polypeptide(L)'
;MTTHLDAWPTGTPTWADITVPDLAAARAFYGPLFGWEFEVGGPEVGAYTQAFVDGRRVVGLGEPMGDDPAQPPAWCVYLATEDLAATATAIADAGGREVVPPMPVMDLGSMGIFVDAAGAAFGVWQPGSHTGWDVVEEPGSVVWSEVMVHDQPGAVAFYQRVFGYDVEDLSAPGFAYASVSVGGSPVAGVGGYGAQASDAPAAWTLYFGVPDTDAAASRVGDLGGTVVSPPTDTAFGRMAIVSGPFGEVFALMGPATDA
;
A
#
# COMPACT_ATOMS: atom_id res chain seq x y z
N MET A 1 8.91 17.50 -10.32
CA MET A 1 8.78 16.05 -10.46
C MET A 1 10.13 15.47 -10.13
N THR A 2 10.23 14.86 -8.95
CA THR A 2 11.45 14.23 -8.45
C THR A 2 11.33 12.74 -8.72
N THR A 3 12.37 12.12 -9.26
CA THR A 3 12.44 10.67 -9.38
C THR A 3 13.25 10.12 -8.23
N HIS A 4 12.70 9.19 -7.49
CA HIS A 4 13.37 8.48 -6.41
C HIS A 4 14.15 7.31 -6.99
N LEU A 5 15.47 7.31 -6.80
CA LEU A 5 16.35 6.23 -7.30
C LEU A 5 17.09 5.52 -6.16
N ASP A 6 17.15 6.15 -4.98
CA ASP A 6 17.84 5.63 -3.82
C ASP A 6 16.89 4.83 -2.92
N ALA A 7 17.47 4.00 -2.05
CA ALA A 7 16.74 3.25 -1.04
C ALA A 7 15.97 4.18 -0.09
N TRP A 8 14.76 3.78 0.27
CA TRP A 8 13.95 4.50 1.25
C TRP A 8 14.41 4.21 2.69
N PRO A 9 14.32 5.18 3.62
CA PRO A 9 14.66 4.97 5.02
C PRO A 9 13.84 3.84 5.65
N THR A 10 14.45 3.05 6.53
CA THR A 10 13.79 1.97 7.28
C THR A 10 12.45 2.39 7.87
N GLY A 11 11.41 1.58 7.64
CA GLY A 11 10.02 1.83 8.00
C GLY A 11 9.20 2.53 6.92
N THR A 12 9.80 3.36 6.07
CA THR A 12 9.03 4.09 5.06
C THR A 12 8.35 3.12 4.07
N PRO A 13 7.04 3.26 3.79
CA PRO A 13 6.41 2.57 2.67
C PRO A 13 7.20 2.84 1.39
N THR A 14 7.63 1.77 0.72
CA THR A 14 8.60 1.86 -0.38
C THR A 14 8.10 1.20 -1.66
N TRP A 15 7.22 0.22 -1.54
CA TRP A 15 6.69 -0.49 -2.68
C TRP A 15 5.29 -1.02 -2.37
N ALA A 16 4.54 -1.30 -3.42
CA ALA A 16 3.34 -2.09 -3.29
C ALA A 16 3.09 -2.92 -4.54
N ASP A 17 2.50 -4.08 -4.32
CA ASP A 17 1.99 -4.91 -5.39
C ASP A 17 0.69 -5.59 -5.03
N ILE A 18 0.08 -6.20 -6.04
CA ILE A 18 -1.12 -6.99 -5.90
C ILE A 18 -0.99 -8.29 -6.69
N THR A 19 -1.43 -9.38 -6.08
CA THR A 19 -1.63 -10.65 -6.77
C THR A 19 -3.08 -10.74 -7.25
N VAL A 20 -3.29 -10.90 -8.55
CA VAL A 20 -4.62 -10.95 -9.20
C VAL A 20 -4.78 -12.24 -10.01
N PRO A 21 -6.02 -12.72 -10.22
CA PRO A 21 -6.26 -13.92 -11.02
C PRO A 21 -6.14 -13.69 -12.54
N ASP A 22 -6.11 -12.44 -13.01
CA ASP A 22 -6.01 -12.09 -14.43
C ASP A 22 -5.28 -10.75 -14.61
N LEU A 23 -4.00 -10.81 -15.00
CA LEU A 23 -3.18 -9.63 -15.26
C LEU A 23 -3.68 -8.79 -16.44
N ALA A 24 -4.35 -9.38 -17.44
CA ALA A 24 -4.88 -8.63 -18.57
C ALA A 24 -6.07 -7.76 -18.13
N ALA A 25 -6.99 -8.32 -17.34
CA ALA A 25 -8.11 -7.58 -16.77
C ALA A 25 -7.64 -6.51 -15.77
N ALA A 26 -6.64 -6.80 -14.95
CA ALA A 26 -6.05 -5.81 -14.05
C ALA A 26 -5.47 -4.61 -14.82
N ARG A 27 -4.69 -4.86 -15.88
CA ARG A 27 -4.12 -3.79 -16.72
C ARG A 27 -5.19 -2.98 -17.45
N ALA A 28 -6.26 -3.64 -17.92
CA ALA A 28 -7.38 -2.97 -18.57
C ALA A 28 -8.18 -2.07 -17.60
N PHE A 29 -8.16 -2.36 -16.31
CA PHE A 29 -8.72 -1.51 -15.26
C PHE A 29 -7.76 -0.38 -14.86
N TYR A 30 -6.55 -0.72 -14.40
CA TYR A 30 -5.63 0.24 -13.81
C TYR A 30 -5.00 1.21 -14.83
N GLY A 31 -4.73 0.74 -16.05
CA GLY A 31 -4.16 1.56 -17.13
C GLY A 31 -4.96 2.83 -17.40
N PRO A 32 -6.23 2.74 -17.83
CA PRO A 32 -7.05 3.92 -18.09
C PRO A 32 -7.50 4.67 -16.83
N LEU A 33 -7.46 4.07 -15.64
CA LEU A 33 -7.81 4.74 -14.38
C LEU A 33 -6.72 5.72 -13.94
N PHE A 34 -5.45 5.29 -14.02
CA PHE A 34 -4.30 6.03 -13.50
C PHE A 34 -3.34 6.56 -14.57
N GLY A 35 -3.58 6.23 -15.84
CA GLY A 35 -2.65 6.54 -16.93
C GLY A 35 -1.42 5.61 -16.91
N TRP A 36 -1.55 4.41 -16.36
CA TRP A 36 -0.42 3.49 -16.24
C TRP A 36 -0.05 2.82 -17.56
N GLU A 37 1.25 2.78 -17.79
CA GLU A 37 1.90 1.90 -18.76
C GLU A 37 2.45 0.68 -18.03
N PHE A 38 2.62 -0.45 -18.73
CA PHE A 38 3.00 -1.71 -18.10
C PHE A 38 4.17 -2.38 -18.82
N GLU A 39 5.16 -2.82 -18.04
CA GLU A 39 6.23 -3.70 -18.48
C GLU A 39 6.03 -5.09 -17.88
N VAL A 40 5.80 -6.08 -18.73
CA VAL A 40 5.59 -7.48 -18.30
C VAL A 40 6.95 -8.15 -18.14
N GLY A 41 7.25 -8.61 -16.93
CA GLY A 41 8.47 -9.35 -16.62
C GLY A 41 8.53 -10.71 -17.33
N GLY A 42 9.73 -11.28 -17.39
CA GLY A 42 9.94 -12.60 -17.97
C GLY A 42 9.37 -13.73 -17.11
N PRO A 43 9.34 -14.98 -17.63
CA PRO A 43 8.87 -16.15 -16.88
C PRO A 43 9.64 -16.42 -15.58
N GLU A 44 10.89 -15.98 -15.48
CA GLU A 44 11.77 -16.13 -14.32
C GLU A 44 11.26 -15.42 -13.06
N VAL A 45 10.45 -14.37 -13.22
CA VAL A 45 9.77 -13.65 -12.14
C VAL A 45 8.27 -13.91 -12.15
N GLY A 46 7.81 -15.00 -12.78
CA GLY A 46 6.39 -15.34 -12.84
C GLY A 46 5.54 -14.32 -13.60
N ALA A 47 6.11 -13.66 -14.62
CA ALA A 47 5.47 -12.58 -15.36
C ALA A 47 5.06 -11.37 -14.51
N TYR A 48 5.74 -11.15 -13.37
CA TYR A 48 5.58 -9.97 -12.54
C TYR A 48 5.63 -8.70 -13.39
N THR A 49 4.54 -7.96 -13.39
CA THR A 49 4.31 -6.81 -14.26
C THR A 49 4.51 -5.54 -13.45
N GLN A 50 5.40 -4.67 -13.90
CA GLN A 50 5.59 -3.35 -13.30
C GLN A 50 4.69 -2.33 -14.01
N ALA A 51 4.07 -1.46 -13.24
CA ALA A 51 3.31 -0.32 -13.74
C ALA A 51 4.13 0.98 -13.64
N PHE A 52 3.90 1.90 -14.58
CA PHE A 52 4.64 3.15 -14.72
C PHE A 52 3.71 4.32 -15.02
N VAL A 53 4.05 5.51 -14.52
CA VAL A 53 3.50 6.79 -14.98
C VAL A 53 4.64 7.65 -15.49
N ASP A 54 4.55 8.14 -16.73
CA ASP A 54 5.61 8.89 -17.41
C ASP A 54 7.00 8.21 -17.33
N GLY A 55 7.02 6.89 -17.50
CA GLY A 55 8.25 6.07 -17.43
C GLY A 55 8.86 5.89 -16.03
N ARG A 56 8.14 6.27 -14.96
CA ARG A 56 8.56 6.09 -13.55
C ARG A 56 7.71 5.02 -12.88
N ARG A 57 8.35 4.05 -12.20
CA ARG A 57 7.67 2.91 -11.56
C ARG A 57 6.76 3.34 -10.41
N VAL A 58 5.59 2.72 -10.32
CA VAL A 58 4.57 3.02 -9.30
C VAL A 58 4.06 1.82 -8.52
N VAL A 59 3.90 0.64 -9.12
CA VAL A 59 3.47 -0.58 -8.41
C VAL A 59 3.86 -1.84 -9.20
N GLY A 60 3.77 -3.00 -8.54
CA GLY A 60 3.82 -4.31 -9.19
C GLY A 60 2.45 -4.99 -9.27
N LEU A 61 2.31 -5.90 -10.22
CA LEU A 61 1.16 -6.79 -10.37
C LEU A 61 1.67 -8.20 -10.66
N GLY A 62 1.19 -9.18 -9.91
CA GLY A 62 1.53 -10.59 -10.08
C GLY A 62 0.30 -11.48 -10.27
N GLU A 63 0.54 -12.72 -10.64
CA GLU A 63 -0.43 -13.81 -10.62
C GLU A 63 -0.02 -14.85 -9.57
N PRO A 64 -0.97 -15.61 -9.00
CA PRO A 64 -0.64 -16.68 -8.05
C PRO A 64 0.42 -17.62 -8.62
N MET A 65 1.46 -17.88 -7.84
CA MET A 65 2.51 -18.83 -8.21
C MET A 65 2.20 -20.21 -7.62
N GLY A 66 2.33 -21.25 -8.43
CA GLY A 66 2.17 -22.64 -7.99
C GLY A 66 0.73 -23.05 -7.72
N ASP A 67 0.55 -24.06 -6.86
CA ASP A 67 -0.74 -24.68 -6.55
C ASP A 67 -1.41 -24.10 -5.28
N ASP A 68 -0.87 -23.00 -4.72
CA ASP A 68 -1.44 -22.39 -3.52
C ASP A 68 -2.86 -21.88 -3.81
N PRO A 69 -3.80 -22.07 -2.87
CA PRO A 69 -5.15 -21.56 -3.05
C PRO A 69 -5.09 -20.04 -3.22
N ALA A 70 -5.73 -19.55 -4.28
CA ALA A 70 -5.79 -18.12 -4.58
C ALA A 70 -6.33 -17.37 -3.36
N GLN A 71 -5.49 -16.50 -2.80
CA GLN A 71 -5.92 -15.55 -1.78
C GLN A 71 -6.80 -14.48 -2.44
N PRO A 72 -7.80 -13.92 -1.73
CA PRO A 72 -8.52 -12.75 -2.22
C PRO A 72 -7.52 -11.64 -2.59
N PRO A 73 -7.63 -11.03 -3.78
CA PRO A 73 -6.74 -9.95 -4.17
C PRO A 73 -6.77 -8.79 -3.18
N ALA A 74 -5.59 -8.36 -2.75
CA ALA A 74 -5.40 -7.22 -1.85
C ALA A 74 -4.04 -6.59 -2.15
N TRP A 75 -3.98 -5.26 -2.04
CA TRP A 75 -2.71 -4.54 -2.12
C TRP A 75 -1.82 -4.89 -0.93
N CYS A 76 -0.59 -5.32 -1.20
CA CYS A 76 0.44 -5.53 -0.20
C CYS A 76 1.37 -4.32 -0.18
N VAL A 77 1.44 -3.62 0.96
CA VAL A 77 2.38 -2.51 1.16
C VAL A 77 3.66 -3.05 1.77
N TYR A 78 4.80 -2.68 1.18
CA TYR A 78 6.13 -3.03 1.68
C TYR A 78 6.75 -1.85 2.42
N LEU A 79 7.25 -2.12 3.63
CA LEU A 79 8.02 -1.16 4.44
C LEU A 79 9.51 -1.41 4.25
N ALA A 80 10.28 -0.35 4.02
CA ALA A 80 11.72 -0.47 3.76
C ALA A 80 12.49 -0.97 5.01
N THR A 81 13.61 -1.64 4.78
CA THR A 81 14.59 -1.93 5.82
C THR A 81 16.01 -2.03 5.24
N GLU A 82 17.00 -1.70 6.06
CA GLU A 82 18.42 -1.97 5.76
C GLU A 82 18.83 -3.41 6.13
N ASP A 83 18.11 -4.06 7.05
CA ASP A 83 18.39 -5.42 7.54
C ASP A 83 17.08 -6.19 7.77
N LEU A 84 16.70 -7.01 6.78
CA LEU A 84 15.48 -7.81 6.81
C LEU A 84 15.47 -8.85 7.92
N ALA A 85 16.63 -9.42 8.28
CA ALA A 85 16.70 -10.43 9.34
C ALA A 85 16.50 -9.80 10.73
N ALA A 86 17.11 -8.64 10.96
CA ALA A 86 16.89 -7.87 12.18
C ALA A 86 15.43 -7.40 12.28
N THR A 87 14.86 -6.88 11.19
CA THR A 87 13.45 -6.46 11.16
C THR A 87 12.49 -7.64 11.41
N ALA A 88 12.74 -8.80 10.81
CA ALA A 88 11.92 -9.99 11.06
C ALA A 88 11.94 -10.42 12.54
N THR A 89 13.11 -10.33 13.18
CA THR A 89 13.25 -10.58 14.63
C THR A 89 12.46 -9.56 15.45
N ALA A 90 12.56 -8.27 15.12
CA ALA A 90 11.82 -7.21 15.80
C ALA A 90 10.29 -7.37 15.65
N ILE A 91 9.82 -7.81 14.48
CA ILE A 91 8.41 -8.13 14.22
C ILE A 91 7.94 -9.26 15.14
N ALA A 92 8.69 -10.35 15.22
CA ALA A 92 8.35 -11.47 16.11
C ALA A 92 8.33 -11.04 17.58
N ASP A 93 9.31 -10.25 18.02
CA ASP A 93 9.40 -9.73 19.39
C ASP A 93 8.27 -8.75 19.74
N ALA A 94 7.69 -8.08 18.74
CA ALA A 94 6.55 -7.20 18.88
C ALA A 94 5.19 -7.93 18.80
N GLY A 95 5.19 -9.26 18.59
CA GLY A 95 3.98 -10.08 18.52
C GLY A 95 3.40 -10.25 17.11
N GLY A 96 4.12 -9.82 16.08
CA GLY A 96 3.79 -10.11 14.69
C GLY A 96 4.15 -11.53 14.31
N ARG A 97 3.66 -11.97 13.15
CA ARG A 97 3.84 -13.34 12.65
C ARG A 97 4.33 -13.34 11.21
N GLU A 98 5.29 -14.21 10.94
CA GLU A 98 5.75 -14.49 9.59
C GLU A 98 4.70 -15.27 8.78
N VAL A 99 4.49 -14.86 7.53
CA VAL A 99 3.66 -15.56 6.54
C VAL A 99 4.55 -16.11 5.43
N VAL A 100 5.41 -15.26 4.87
CA VAL A 100 6.46 -15.66 3.92
C VAL A 100 7.81 -15.29 4.55
N PRO A 101 8.69 -16.29 4.80
CA PRO A 101 9.99 -16.03 5.39
C PRO A 101 10.85 -15.08 4.54
N PRO A 102 11.78 -14.33 5.17
CA PRO A 102 12.79 -13.58 4.46
C PRO A 102 13.48 -14.40 3.36
N MET A 103 13.38 -13.93 2.12
CA MET A 103 13.97 -14.57 0.97
C MET A 103 14.49 -13.56 -0.05
N PRO A 104 15.59 -13.88 -0.76
CA PRO A 104 16.10 -13.03 -1.83
C PRO A 104 15.19 -13.08 -3.06
N VAL A 105 15.07 -11.94 -3.74
CA VAL A 105 14.44 -11.79 -5.06
C VAL A 105 15.52 -11.40 -6.05
N MET A 106 16.23 -12.41 -6.56
CA MET A 106 17.36 -12.22 -7.50
C MET A 106 18.33 -11.14 -7.02
N ASP A 107 18.69 -10.18 -7.88
CA ASP A 107 19.47 -8.98 -7.55
C ASP A 107 18.59 -7.78 -7.16
N LEU A 108 17.26 -7.88 -7.30
CA LEU A 108 16.31 -6.80 -7.04
C LEU A 108 16.30 -6.41 -5.56
N GLY A 109 16.41 -7.39 -4.66
CA GLY A 109 16.39 -7.16 -3.22
C GLY A 109 16.05 -8.43 -2.44
N SER A 110 15.50 -8.27 -1.25
CA SER A 110 14.97 -9.35 -0.42
C SER A 110 13.66 -8.92 0.22
N MET A 111 12.72 -9.86 0.33
CA MET A 111 11.42 -9.61 0.92
C MET A 111 11.04 -10.62 2.00
N GLY A 112 10.16 -10.22 2.90
CA GLY A 112 9.34 -11.11 3.72
C GLY A 112 7.92 -10.56 3.83
N ILE A 113 6.93 -11.43 4.05
CA ILE A 113 5.53 -11.04 4.30
C ILE A 113 5.18 -11.41 5.73
N PHE A 114 4.60 -10.47 6.44
CA PHE A 114 4.27 -10.57 7.86
C PHE A 114 2.83 -10.15 8.11
N VAL A 115 2.33 -10.51 9.29
CA VAL A 115 1.08 -10.01 9.85
C VAL A 115 1.41 -9.31 11.16
N ASP A 116 0.93 -8.08 11.34
CA ASP A 116 1.12 -7.33 12.58
C ASP A 116 0.31 -7.93 13.75
N ALA A 117 0.47 -7.36 14.94
CA ALA A 117 -0.26 -7.82 16.12
C ALA A 117 -1.78 -7.60 16.03
N ALA A 118 -2.25 -6.73 15.14
CA ALA A 118 -3.67 -6.41 14.92
C ALA A 118 -4.31 -7.24 13.79
N GLY A 119 -3.52 -8.01 13.05
CA GLY A 119 -3.97 -8.87 11.96
C GLY A 119 -3.78 -8.31 10.54
N ALA A 120 -3.17 -7.14 10.37
CA ALA A 120 -2.90 -6.57 9.06
C ALA A 120 -1.66 -7.20 8.42
N ALA A 121 -1.80 -7.68 7.18
CA ALA A 121 -0.67 -8.19 6.41
C ALA A 121 0.13 -7.02 5.78
N PHE A 122 1.46 -7.14 5.77
CA PHE A 122 2.38 -6.20 5.14
C PHE A 122 3.68 -6.89 4.72
N GLY A 123 4.34 -6.31 3.72
CA GLY A 123 5.66 -6.72 3.29
C GLY A 123 6.77 -5.92 3.98
N VAL A 124 7.97 -6.50 4.03
CA VAL A 124 9.20 -5.77 4.35
C VAL A 124 10.16 -5.96 3.19
N TRP A 125 10.76 -4.87 2.71
CA TRP A 125 11.66 -4.87 1.55
C TRP A 125 13.05 -4.36 1.94
N GLN A 126 14.06 -5.20 1.73
CA GLN A 126 15.46 -4.78 1.76
C GLN A 126 15.95 -4.58 0.32
N PRO A 127 16.34 -3.35 -0.06
CA PRO A 127 16.61 -3.02 -1.45
C PRO A 127 17.91 -3.65 -1.96
N GLY A 128 17.87 -4.13 -3.20
CA GLY A 128 19.01 -4.41 -4.08
C GLY A 128 19.02 -3.42 -5.23
N SER A 129 18.87 -3.90 -6.48
CA SER A 129 18.70 -3.03 -7.66
C SER A 129 17.30 -2.41 -7.77
N HIS A 130 16.28 -2.95 -7.08
CA HIS A 130 14.96 -2.35 -6.96
C HIS A 130 14.83 -1.62 -5.63
N THR A 131 14.80 -0.29 -5.69
CA THR A 131 14.73 0.58 -4.52
C THR A 131 13.30 0.93 -4.11
N GLY A 132 12.27 0.50 -4.86
CA GLY A 132 10.87 0.81 -4.59
C GLY A 132 10.27 1.75 -5.64
N TRP A 133 9.34 2.61 -5.19
CA TRP A 133 8.65 3.61 -6.01
C TRP A 133 9.63 4.65 -6.57
N ASP A 134 9.50 4.93 -7.86
CA ASP A 134 10.27 6.01 -8.49
C ASP A 134 9.57 7.37 -8.36
N VAL A 135 8.26 7.36 -8.10
CA VAL A 135 7.42 8.55 -7.94
C VAL A 135 6.34 8.30 -6.89
N VAL A 136 6.13 9.31 -6.05
CA VAL A 136 5.06 9.40 -5.05
C VAL A 136 4.48 10.82 -5.09
N GLU A 137 3.32 11.03 -4.46
CA GLU A 137 2.69 12.35 -4.30
C GLU A 137 2.34 13.05 -5.63
N GLU A 138 2.20 12.30 -6.73
CA GLU A 138 1.77 12.79 -8.03
C GLU A 138 0.52 12.01 -8.53
N PRO A 139 -0.30 12.58 -9.44
CA PRO A 139 -1.38 11.83 -10.06
C PRO A 139 -0.87 10.55 -10.74
N GLY A 140 -1.54 9.43 -10.48
CA GLY A 140 -1.12 8.10 -10.94
C GLY A 140 -0.07 7.42 -10.05
N SER A 141 0.41 8.05 -8.98
CA SER A 141 1.27 7.39 -7.99
C SER A 141 0.58 7.24 -6.64
N VAL A 142 1.22 6.54 -5.72
CA VAL A 142 0.80 6.53 -4.31
C VAL A 142 1.04 7.92 -3.72
N VAL A 143 0.07 8.44 -2.98
CA VAL A 143 0.15 9.74 -2.27
C VAL A 143 0.06 9.59 -0.76
N TRP A 144 -0.47 8.46 -0.29
CA TRP A 144 -0.49 8.10 1.13
C TRP A 144 -0.63 6.59 1.32
N SER A 145 -0.17 6.11 2.46
CA SER A 145 -0.35 4.72 2.90
C SER A 145 -0.73 4.73 4.38
N GLU A 146 -1.69 3.89 4.75
CA GLU A 146 -2.03 3.73 6.16
C GLU A 146 -2.48 2.31 6.46
N VAL A 147 -2.38 1.93 7.73
CA VAL A 147 -2.99 0.71 8.23
C VAL A 147 -4.24 1.05 9.02
N MET A 148 -5.34 0.38 8.70
CA MET A 148 -6.61 0.48 9.41
C MET A 148 -6.81 -0.76 10.26
N VAL A 149 -7.02 -0.58 11.56
CA VAL A 149 -7.09 -1.66 12.55
C VAL A 149 -8.20 -1.42 13.57
N HIS A 150 -8.63 -2.44 14.31
CA HIS A 150 -9.56 -2.26 15.43
C HIS A 150 -8.87 -1.75 16.70
N ASP A 151 -7.65 -2.23 16.96
CA ASP A 151 -6.81 -1.79 18.09
C ASP A 151 -5.70 -0.84 17.61
N GLN A 152 -6.08 0.42 17.38
CA GLN A 152 -5.14 1.45 16.90
C GLN A 152 -3.98 1.70 17.87
N PRO A 153 -4.18 1.82 19.19
CA PRO A 153 -3.07 1.94 20.13
C PRO A 153 -2.11 0.74 20.09
N GLY A 154 -2.64 -0.48 19.94
CA GLY A 154 -1.83 -1.69 19.78
C GLY A 154 -0.98 -1.67 18.51
N ALA A 155 -1.57 -1.29 17.36
CA ALA A 155 -0.83 -1.17 16.11
C ALA A 155 0.24 -0.07 16.15
N VAL A 156 -0.06 1.09 16.74
CA VAL A 156 0.93 2.17 16.96
C VAL A 156 2.12 1.63 17.76
N ALA A 157 1.87 0.96 18.88
CA ALA A 157 2.94 0.40 19.72
C ALA A 157 3.76 -0.68 18.98
N PHE A 158 3.11 -1.50 18.15
CA PHE A 158 3.77 -2.48 17.30
C PHE A 158 4.74 -1.79 16.32
N TYR A 159 4.25 -0.85 15.51
CA TYR A 159 5.05 -0.20 14.48
C TYR A 159 6.16 0.68 15.06
N GLN A 160 5.91 1.36 16.19
CA GLN A 160 6.95 2.07 16.94
C GLN A 160 8.06 1.13 17.40
N ARG A 161 7.72 -0.05 17.91
CA ARG A 161 8.71 -1.02 18.40
C ARG A 161 9.54 -1.62 17.28
N VAL A 162 8.94 -1.87 16.12
CA VAL A 162 9.63 -2.50 14.97
C VAL A 162 10.50 -1.50 14.22
N PHE A 163 9.99 -0.30 13.94
CA PHE A 163 10.64 0.66 13.04
C PHE A 163 11.15 1.93 13.74
N GLY A 164 10.88 2.09 15.04
CA GLY A 164 11.37 3.24 15.80
C GLY A 164 10.67 4.56 15.44
N TYR A 165 9.43 4.50 14.94
CA TYR A 165 8.70 5.68 14.51
C TYR A 165 8.51 6.73 15.61
N ASP A 166 8.67 8.00 15.21
CA ASP A 166 8.06 9.12 15.90
C ASP A 166 6.55 9.12 15.61
N VAL A 167 5.72 9.37 16.63
CA VAL A 167 4.26 9.28 16.50
C VAL A 167 3.60 10.56 16.94
N GLU A 168 2.74 11.09 16.07
CA GLU A 168 1.85 12.19 16.35
C GLU A 168 0.41 11.67 16.40
N ASP A 169 -0.23 11.81 17.55
CA ASP A 169 -1.65 11.49 17.71
C ASP A 169 -2.50 12.62 17.13
N LEU A 170 -3.31 12.29 16.12
CA LEU A 170 -4.20 13.20 15.41
C LEU A 170 -5.67 12.84 15.67
N SER A 171 -5.95 12.07 16.72
CA SER A 171 -7.29 11.60 17.04
C SER A 171 -8.25 12.75 17.37
N ALA A 172 -9.51 12.57 16.97
CA ALA A 172 -10.63 13.46 17.26
C ALA A 172 -11.83 12.63 17.79
N PRO A 173 -12.86 13.25 18.39
CA PRO A 173 -14.03 12.51 18.85
C PRO A 173 -14.67 11.66 17.72
N GLY A 174 -14.65 10.34 17.89
CA GLY A 174 -15.17 9.38 16.90
C GLY A 174 -14.19 9.00 15.77
N PHE A 175 -12.94 9.49 15.82
CA PHE A 175 -11.91 9.25 14.82
C PHE A 175 -10.56 8.99 15.52
N ALA A 176 -10.07 7.75 15.46
CA ALA A 176 -8.76 7.39 16.00
C ALA A 176 -7.74 7.39 14.86
N TYR A 177 -6.69 8.19 14.98
CA TYR A 177 -5.68 8.32 13.94
C TYR A 177 -4.35 8.79 14.51
N ALA A 178 -3.27 8.18 14.04
CA ALA A 178 -1.92 8.66 14.30
C ALA A 178 -1.14 8.75 13.00
N SER A 179 -0.30 9.78 12.89
CA SER A 179 0.73 9.89 11.86
C SER A 179 2.03 9.32 12.42
N VAL A 180 2.71 8.47 11.64
CA VAL A 180 4.02 7.94 11.98
C VAL A 180 5.09 8.56 11.07
N SER A 181 6.24 8.90 11.65
CA SER A 181 7.31 9.62 10.98
C SER A 181 8.66 8.92 11.08
N VAL A 182 9.47 9.08 10.04
CA VAL A 182 10.88 8.67 9.99
C VAL A 182 11.73 9.90 9.72
N GLY A 183 12.73 10.16 10.58
CA GLY A 183 13.62 11.32 10.42
C GLY A 183 12.89 12.67 10.46
N GLY A 184 11.75 12.75 11.15
CA GLY A 184 10.91 13.95 11.24
C GLY A 184 9.95 14.18 10.07
N SER A 185 9.90 13.28 9.09
CA SER A 185 8.95 13.33 7.97
C SER A 185 7.83 12.29 8.16
N PRO A 186 6.55 12.67 8.05
CA PRO A 186 5.44 11.72 8.01
C PRO A 186 5.59 10.72 6.86
N VAL A 187 5.38 9.43 7.14
CA VAL A 187 5.53 8.35 6.14
C VAL A 187 4.30 7.45 6.02
N ALA A 188 3.47 7.35 7.05
CA ALA A 188 2.24 6.55 7.01
C ALA A 188 1.24 6.96 8.10
N GLY A 189 0.00 6.51 7.96
CA GLY A 189 -1.04 6.59 8.98
C GLY A 189 -1.27 5.27 9.72
N VAL A 190 -1.74 5.36 10.97
CA VAL A 190 -2.31 4.24 11.74
C VAL A 190 -3.68 4.66 12.24
N GLY A 191 -4.71 4.17 11.56
CA GLY A 191 -6.11 4.51 11.83
C GLY A 191 -6.87 3.41 12.56
N GLY A 192 -7.84 3.83 13.37
CA GLY A 192 -8.75 2.93 14.08
C GLY A 192 -10.11 2.84 13.40
N TYR A 193 -10.59 1.64 13.14
CA TYR A 193 -11.99 1.42 12.83
C TYR A 193 -12.83 1.88 14.02
N GLY A 194 -13.54 3.00 13.86
CA GLY A 194 -14.50 3.46 14.88
C GLY A 194 -15.58 2.42 15.13
N ALA A 195 -16.42 2.63 16.16
CA ALA A 195 -17.44 1.68 16.61
C ALA A 195 -18.48 1.26 15.53
N GLN A 196 -18.50 1.92 14.37
CA GLN A 196 -19.43 1.71 13.26
C GLN A 196 -18.89 0.76 12.17
N ALA A 197 -17.60 0.42 12.17
CA ALA A 197 -16.94 -0.40 11.14
C ALA A 197 -16.56 -1.79 11.67
N SER A 198 -17.53 -2.50 12.26
CA SER A 198 -17.27 -3.66 13.14
C SER A 198 -16.62 -4.88 12.48
N ASP A 199 -16.80 -5.07 11.17
CA ASP A 199 -16.46 -6.34 10.51
C ASP A 199 -15.33 -6.22 9.47
N ALA A 200 -14.76 -5.01 9.28
CA ALA A 200 -13.66 -4.82 8.33
C ALA A 200 -12.36 -5.47 8.86
N PRO A 201 -11.60 -6.19 8.03
CA PRO A 201 -10.32 -6.76 8.45
C PRO A 201 -9.28 -5.64 8.66
N ALA A 202 -8.34 -5.90 9.56
CA ALA A 202 -7.13 -5.09 9.66
C ALA A 202 -6.37 -5.15 8.34
N ALA A 203 -6.06 -3.99 7.73
CA ALA A 203 -5.46 -3.95 6.40
C ALA A 203 -4.68 -2.66 6.16
N TRP A 204 -3.58 -2.78 5.42
CA TRP A 204 -2.93 -1.64 4.78
C TRP A 204 -3.77 -1.18 3.58
N THR A 205 -3.92 0.14 3.44
CA THR A 205 -4.65 0.79 2.36
C THR A 205 -3.74 1.78 1.66
N LEU A 206 -3.68 1.68 0.34
CA LEU A 206 -2.99 2.65 -0.52
C LEU A 206 -3.95 3.72 -0.99
N TYR A 207 -3.44 4.95 -1.03
CA TYR A 207 -4.11 6.10 -1.61
C TYR A 207 -3.42 6.46 -2.91
N PHE A 208 -4.11 6.31 -4.02
CA PHE A 208 -3.61 6.70 -5.34
C PHE A 208 -4.06 8.12 -5.68
N GLY A 209 -3.10 8.93 -6.11
CA GLY A 209 -3.31 10.30 -6.52
C GLY A 209 -4.11 10.37 -7.81
N VAL A 210 -5.14 11.21 -7.85
CA VAL A 210 -5.93 11.49 -9.06
C VAL A 210 -6.17 12.99 -9.20
N PRO A 211 -6.25 13.52 -10.43
CA PRO A 211 -6.48 14.95 -10.63
C PRO A 211 -7.90 15.37 -10.21
N ASP A 212 -8.86 14.45 -10.26
CA ASP A 212 -10.27 14.65 -9.91
C ASP A 212 -10.85 13.34 -9.34
N THR A 213 -11.21 13.37 -8.05
CA THR A 213 -11.68 12.19 -7.33
C THR A 213 -13.07 11.72 -7.79
N ASP A 214 -13.97 12.62 -8.15
CA ASP A 214 -15.32 12.26 -8.60
C ASP A 214 -15.27 11.63 -9.99
N ALA A 215 -14.48 12.21 -10.90
CA ALA A 215 -14.28 11.67 -12.23
C ALA A 215 -13.62 10.28 -12.15
N ALA A 216 -12.60 10.11 -11.31
CA ALA A 216 -11.95 8.82 -11.10
C ALA A 216 -12.90 7.79 -10.47
N ALA A 217 -13.69 8.17 -9.46
CA ALA A 217 -14.67 7.28 -8.84
C ALA A 217 -15.78 6.86 -9.82
N SER A 218 -16.24 7.75 -10.70
CA SER A 218 -17.15 7.38 -11.79
C SER A 218 -16.48 6.39 -12.74
N ARG A 219 -15.21 6.63 -13.09
CA ARG A 219 -14.43 5.79 -14.00
C ARG A 219 -14.21 4.38 -13.47
N VAL A 220 -14.07 4.22 -12.14
CA VAL A 220 -14.01 2.89 -11.49
C VAL A 220 -15.22 2.04 -11.87
N GLY A 221 -16.43 2.59 -11.80
CA GLY A 221 -17.66 1.88 -12.16
C GLY A 221 -17.69 1.46 -13.63
N ASP A 222 -17.27 2.34 -14.54
CA ASP A 222 -17.20 2.05 -15.97
C ASP A 222 -16.19 0.94 -16.31
N LEU A 223 -15.15 0.79 -15.50
CA LEU A 223 -14.07 -0.18 -15.69
C LEU A 223 -14.33 -1.52 -14.98
N GLY A 224 -15.47 -1.68 -14.29
CA GLY A 224 -15.86 -2.92 -13.62
C GLY A 224 -15.45 -3.03 -12.15
N GLY A 225 -14.99 -1.93 -11.55
CA GLY A 225 -14.82 -1.82 -10.10
C GLY A 225 -16.09 -1.32 -9.41
N THR A 226 -16.00 -1.04 -8.10
CA THR A 226 -17.12 -0.54 -7.29
C THR A 226 -16.69 0.66 -6.44
N VAL A 227 -17.57 1.66 -6.30
CA VAL A 227 -17.40 2.72 -5.30
C VAL A 227 -17.91 2.21 -3.96
N VAL A 228 -17.01 2.00 -3.00
CA VAL A 228 -17.30 1.49 -1.65
C VAL A 228 -17.75 2.63 -0.74
N SER A 229 -17.03 3.75 -0.78
CA SER A 229 -17.39 5.00 -0.11
C SER A 229 -17.31 6.15 -1.11
N PRO A 230 -18.37 6.98 -1.25
CA PRO A 230 -18.41 8.03 -2.24
C PRO A 230 -17.38 9.14 -1.98
N PRO A 231 -16.96 9.87 -3.03
CA PRO A 231 -16.09 11.04 -2.89
C PRO A 231 -16.58 12.01 -1.80
N THR A 232 -15.70 12.29 -0.83
CA THR A 232 -15.98 13.15 0.33
C THR A 232 -14.77 14.04 0.60
N ASP A 233 -15.01 15.29 1.00
CA ASP A 233 -13.93 16.22 1.37
C ASP A 233 -13.37 15.88 2.74
N THR A 234 -12.04 15.96 2.86
CA THR A 234 -11.28 15.77 4.08
C THR A 234 -10.31 16.95 4.26
N ALA A 235 -9.63 17.02 5.40
CA ALA A 235 -8.57 18.01 5.61
C ALA A 235 -7.37 17.84 4.66
N PHE A 236 -7.23 16.67 4.02
CA PHE A 236 -6.08 16.31 3.17
C PHE A 236 -6.42 16.32 1.67
N GLY A 237 -7.67 16.61 1.31
CA GLY A 237 -8.14 16.57 -0.07
C GLY A 237 -9.47 15.84 -0.19
N ARG A 238 -9.87 15.55 -1.43
CA ARG A 238 -11.11 14.83 -1.72
C ARG A 238 -10.82 13.35 -1.90
N MET A 239 -11.47 12.50 -1.12
CA MET A 239 -11.16 11.08 -1.02
C MET A 239 -12.37 10.20 -1.36
N ALA A 240 -12.13 9.07 -2.02
CA ALA A 240 -13.11 7.99 -2.17
C ALA A 240 -12.46 6.63 -1.84
N ILE A 241 -13.25 5.69 -1.30
CA ILE A 241 -12.81 4.28 -1.15
C ILE A 241 -13.48 3.48 -2.26
N VAL A 242 -12.70 2.69 -2.98
CA VAL A 242 -13.16 1.92 -4.13
C VAL A 242 -12.64 0.49 -4.05
N SER A 243 -13.24 -0.40 -4.83
CA SER A 243 -12.69 -1.71 -5.10
C SER A 243 -12.41 -1.91 -6.59
N GLY A 244 -11.32 -2.61 -6.89
CA GLY A 244 -10.99 -3.04 -8.23
C GLY A 244 -11.89 -4.19 -8.73
N PRO A 245 -11.63 -4.70 -9.94
CA PRO A 245 -12.47 -5.71 -10.59
C PRO A 245 -12.43 -7.07 -9.88
N PHE A 246 -11.49 -7.29 -8.97
CA PHE A 246 -11.37 -8.53 -8.18
C PHE A 246 -11.73 -8.33 -6.71
N GLY A 247 -12.27 -7.15 -6.34
CA GLY A 247 -12.70 -6.83 -4.98
C GLY A 247 -11.60 -6.28 -4.07
N GLU A 248 -10.39 -6.11 -4.57
CA GLU A 248 -9.29 -5.46 -3.85
C GLU A 248 -9.67 -4.02 -3.52
N VAL A 249 -9.46 -3.58 -2.27
CA VAL A 249 -9.83 -2.23 -1.82
C VAL A 249 -8.63 -1.29 -1.87
N PHE A 250 -8.85 -0.06 -2.35
CA PHE A 250 -7.89 1.04 -2.31
C PHE A 250 -8.62 2.39 -2.25
N ALA A 251 -7.88 3.46 -1.98
CA ALA A 251 -8.40 4.81 -1.94
C ALA A 251 -7.95 5.64 -3.15
N LEU A 252 -8.83 6.54 -3.59
CA LEU A 252 -8.53 7.60 -4.54
C LEU A 252 -8.43 8.91 -3.76
N MET A 253 -7.42 9.72 -4.06
CA MET A 253 -7.24 11.02 -3.43
C MET A 253 -6.82 12.07 -4.45
N GLY A 254 -7.54 13.17 -4.47
CA GLY A 254 -7.26 14.32 -5.31
C GLY A 254 -7.35 15.61 -4.52
N PRO A 255 -7.13 16.77 -5.18
CA PRO A 255 -7.33 18.06 -4.53
C PRO A 255 -8.76 18.17 -3.99
N ALA A 256 -8.94 18.91 -2.89
CA ALA A 256 -10.28 19.25 -2.43
C ALA A 256 -11.04 19.95 -3.57
N THR A 257 -12.33 19.67 -3.72
CA THR A 257 -13.17 20.50 -4.58
C THR A 257 -13.22 21.89 -3.98
N ASP A 258 -12.77 22.90 -4.73
CA ASP A 258 -12.94 24.31 -4.33
C ASP A 258 -14.42 24.53 -3.94
N ALA A 259 -14.65 24.99 -2.71
CA ALA A 259 -15.99 25.28 -2.17
C ALA A 259 -16.60 26.55 -2.78
#